data_AF-A0A5E7YV36-F1
#
_entry.id   AF-A0A5E7YV36-F1
#
_cell.length_a   1.000
_cell.length_b   1.000
_cell.length_c   1.000
_cell.angle_alpha   90.00
_cell.angle_beta   90.00
_cell.angle_gamma   90.00
#
_symmetry.space_group_name_H-M   'P 1'
#
loop_
_entity.id
_entity.type
_entity.pdbx_description
1 polymer ?
#
loop_
_entity_poly.entity_id
_entity_poly.type
_entity_poly.pdbx_seq_one_letter_code
_entity_poly.pdbx_strand_id
1 'polypeptide(L)'
;MGLPASVSVQADVSETEALLECIKSAINDDFTREPQGSDELSRSVAALIRRCRDRSSSELDDVVKTSISVNETAAMSAKLLYDLRHIDGEAQGIAAAAEEMAATVNEVAQHGEEIRNNVRRANEASSISEEALGETAKSMSTINQALVETSAGIGVVEELGTNISAIAADIRKIASQTNILAINAAVEAARAGEAGRGFAVIAAEVKALSDRTAVATQEIGEIVTRLHSGLSGMVSAMDTSRASAQNGDAALANLRTALSKASQELSDVIANADHIAVALEQQKEASQSVASGIGTVAMSSSNSLEQLENLVDCMDDAQAGINSRLLYLGKANFPNKIVKLAQSDHVIWKRRLANMIIGREGLKADELANHHNCRLGKWYDGLRNTVIGSNSDFIALEAPHAAVHQHGIEAARKFNAGNVKGALGEIDMVNVASEKVLAGLKKLERIPID
;
A
#
# COMPACT_ATOMS: atom_id res chain seq x y z
N MET A 1 97.54 41.27 -51.72
CA MET A 1 96.27 40.74 -52.27
C MET A 1 95.96 39.42 -51.58
N GLY A 2 95.28 39.48 -50.45
CA GLY A 2 94.75 38.30 -49.77
C GLY A 2 93.28 38.13 -50.16
N LEU A 3 92.93 36.95 -50.63
CA LEU A 3 91.58 36.53 -51.02
C LEU A 3 90.62 36.51 -49.80
N PRO A 4 89.37 36.94 -49.97
CA PRO A 4 88.24 36.41 -49.22
C PRO A 4 87.24 35.81 -50.22
N ALA A 5 87.27 34.49 -50.42
CA ALA A 5 86.31 33.82 -51.31
C ALA A 5 85.87 32.41 -50.85
N SER A 6 86.14 32.04 -49.59
CA SER A 6 85.78 30.69 -49.08
C SER A 6 84.60 30.68 -48.10
N VAL A 7 84.05 31.83 -47.69
CA VAL A 7 82.97 31.89 -46.67
C VAL A 7 81.56 31.84 -47.28
N SER A 8 81.37 32.29 -48.53
CA SER A 8 80.05 32.40 -49.17
C SER A 8 79.46 31.07 -49.68
N VAL A 9 80.30 30.10 -50.04
CA VAL A 9 79.84 28.83 -50.65
C VAL A 9 79.48 27.79 -49.58
N GLN A 10 80.11 27.84 -48.40
CA GLN A 10 79.77 26.94 -47.27
C GLN A 10 78.44 27.31 -46.60
N ALA A 11 78.05 28.59 -46.61
CA ALA A 11 76.76 29.03 -46.08
C ALA A 11 75.57 28.54 -46.95
N ASP A 12 75.72 28.59 -48.27
CA ASP A 12 74.68 28.24 -49.25
C ASP A 12 74.38 26.72 -49.32
N VAL A 13 75.43 25.89 -49.12
CA VAL A 13 75.28 24.43 -49.01
C VAL A 13 74.60 24.03 -47.69
N SER A 14 74.91 24.72 -46.60
CA SER A 14 74.31 24.47 -45.28
C SER A 14 72.81 24.81 -45.24
N GLU A 15 72.38 25.86 -45.93
CA GLU A 15 70.96 26.22 -46.03
C GLU A 15 70.17 25.23 -46.89
N THR A 16 70.79 24.72 -47.97
CA THR A 16 70.17 23.70 -48.84
C THR A 16 70.01 22.35 -48.14
N GLU A 17 71.00 21.93 -47.35
CA GLU A 17 70.92 20.71 -46.53
C GLU A 17 69.83 20.81 -45.45
N ALA A 18 69.73 21.96 -44.77
CA ALA A 18 68.70 22.21 -43.76
C ALA A 18 67.28 22.22 -44.36
N LEU A 19 67.10 22.78 -45.56
CA LEU A 19 65.84 22.73 -46.30
C LEU A 19 65.46 21.29 -46.66
N LEU A 20 66.42 20.49 -47.14
CA LEU A 20 66.21 19.09 -47.48
C LEU A 20 65.83 18.25 -46.24
N GLU A 21 66.43 18.52 -45.08
CA GLU A 21 66.03 17.89 -43.82
C GLU A 21 64.60 18.23 -43.42
N CYS A 22 64.18 19.50 -43.54
CA CYS A 22 62.79 19.90 -43.26
C CYS A 22 61.79 19.19 -44.18
N ILE A 23 62.12 19.03 -45.46
CA ILE A 23 61.31 18.27 -46.42
C ILE A 23 61.26 16.80 -46.04
N LYS A 24 62.39 16.18 -45.67
CA LYS A 24 62.43 14.77 -45.22
C LYS A 24 61.62 14.55 -43.94
N SER A 25 61.68 15.47 -42.99
CA SER A 25 60.82 15.44 -41.79
C SER A 25 59.35 15.52 -42.18
N ALA A 26 58.98 16.47 -43.04
CA ALA A 26 57.58 16.65 -43.47
C ALA A 26 57.03 15.46 -44.27
N ILE A 27 57.86 14.77 -45.07
CA ILE A 27 57.48 13.52 -45.76
C ILE A 27 57.17 12.39 -44.77
N ASN A 28 57.82 12.39 -43.59
CA ASN A 28 57.57 11.44 -42.52
C ASN A 28 56.53 11.96 -41.50
N ASP A 29 55.67 12.88 -41.91
CA ASP A 29 54.61 13.51 -41.10
C ASP A 29 55.12 14.26 -39.85
N ASP A 30 56.39 14.67 -39.81
CA ASP A 30 56.94 15.54 -38.78
C ASP A 30 56.90 17.00 -39.22
N PHE A 31 55.92 17.73 -38.70
CA PHE A 31 55.65 19.13 -39.04
C PHE A 31 56.14 20.11 -37.97
N THR A 32 57.01 19.66 -37.05
CA THR A 32 57.55 20.50 -35.96
C THR A 32 58.65 21.46 -36.43
N ARG A 33 59.30 21.17 -37.56
CA ARG A 33 60.42 21.96 -38.11
C ARG A 33 60.00 22.78 -39.31
N GLU A 34 60.48 24.02 -39.41
CA GLU A 34 60.29 24.90 -40.58
C GLU A 34 61.67 25.36 -41.10
N PRO A 35 61.84 25.49 -42.44
CA PRO A 35 63.07 26.02 -43.00
C PRO A 35 63.24 27.50 -42.61
N GLN A 36 64.47 27.90 -42.26
CA GLN A 36 64.80 29.27 -41.83
C GLN A 36 65.18 30.21 -42.99
N GLY A 37 65.34 29.69 -44.21
CA GLY A 37 65.73 30.46 -45.38
C GLY A 37 64.69 31.51 -45.80
N SER A 38 65.17 32.68 -46.23
CA SER A 38 64.31 33.80 -46.66
C SER A 38 63.94 33.79 -48.15
N ASP A 39 64.48 32.85 -48.92
CA ASP A 39 64.21 32.71 -50.35
C ASP A 39 62.76 32.24 -50.64
N GLU A 40 62.36 32.30 -51.90
CA GLU A 40 60.98 31.96 -52.31
C GLU A 40 60.66 30.47 -52.13
N LEU A 41 61.63 29.59 -52.32
CA LEU A 41 61.45 28.15 -52.15
C LEU A 41 61.31 27.81 -50.65
N SER A 42 62.20 28.31 -49.80
CA SER A 42 62.10 28.12 -48.35
C SER A 42 60.79 28.65 -47.78
N ARG A 43 60.32 29.83 -48.21
CA ARG A 43 59.01 30.38 -47.79
C ARG A 43 57.84 29.52 -48.26
N SER A 44 57.89 29.01 -49.49
CA SER A 44 56.83 28.14 -50.04
C SER A 44 56.77 26.79 -49.33
N VAL A 45 57.94 26.19 -49.03
CA VAL A 45 58.04 24.94 -48.25
C VAL A 45 57.56 25.16 -46.82
N ALA A 46 57.96 26.25 -46.15
CA ALA A 46 57.45 26.60 -44.82
C ALA A 46 55.92 26.77 -44.81
N ALA A 47 55.35 27.44 -45.82
CA ALA A 47 53.90 27.59 -45.96
C ALA A 47 53.19 26.24 -46.16
N LEU A 48 53.76 25.33 -46.95
CA LEU A 48 53.23 23.98 -47.13
C LEU A 48 53.28 23.17 -45.84
N ILE A 49 54.40 23.21 -45.11
CA ILE A 49 54.55 22.52 -43.81
C ILE A 49 53.54 23.06 -42.80
N ARG A 50 53.36 24.39 -42.69
CA ARG A 50 52.32 24.99 -41.85
C ARG A 50 50.92 24.53 -42.24
N ARG A 51 50.60 24.51 -43.53
CA ARG A 51 49.28 24.02 -44.00
C ARG A 51 49.08 22.53 -43.70
N CYS A 52 50.11 21.70 -43.83
CA CYS A 52 50.04 20.29 -43.44
C CYS A 52 49.88 20.12 -41.93
N ARG A 53 50.61 20.90 -41.12
CA ARG A 53 50.46 20.96 -39.65
C ARG A 53 49.03 21.31 -39.24
N ASP A 54 48.52 22.42 -39.76
CA ASP A 54 47.19 22.94 -39.43
C ASP A 54 46.10 21.94 -39.84
N ARG A 55 46.25 21.31 -41.01
CA ARG A 55 45.34 20.25 -41.46
C ARG A 55 45.39 19.03 -40.54
N SER A 56 46.58 18.52 -40.20
CA SER A 56 46.72 17.36 -39.31
C SER A 56 46.18 17.65 -37.90
N SER A 57 46.41 18.86 -37.40
CA SER A 57 45.85 19.31 -36.12
C SER A 57 44.32 19.40 -36.19
N SER A 58 43.75 19.99 -37.25
CA SER A 58 42.31 20.13 -37.43
C SER A 58 41.62 18.77 -37.60
N GLU A 59 42.20 17.86 -38.38
CA GLU A 59 41.68 16.50 -38.54
C GLU A 59 41.70 15.74 -37.20
N LEU A 60 42.76 15.90 -36.40
CA LEU A 60 42.81 15.31 -35.06
C LEU A 60 41.73 15.90 -34.16
N ASP A 61 41.49 17.21 -34.23
CA ASP A 61 40.42 17.87 -33.46
C ASP A 61 39.03 17.33 -33.80
N ASP A 62 38.73 17.16 -35.09
CA ASP A 62 37.45 16.62 -35.53
C ASP A 62 37.27 15.15 -35.08
N VAL A 63 38.33 14.34 -35.16
CA VAL A 63 38.29 12.94 -34.72
C VAL A 63 38.17 12.85 -33.20
N VAL A 64 38.90 13.66 -32.43
CA VAL A 64 38.81 13.71 -30.96
C VAL A 64 37.42 14.18 -30.53
N LYS A 65 36.87 15.21 -31.16
CA LYS A 65 35.51 15.69 -30.89
C LYS A 65 34.47 14.60 -31.16
N THR A 66 34.60 13.88 -32.28
CA THR A 66 33.72 12.74 -32.60
C THR A 66 33.88 11.61 -31.58
N SER A 67 35.12 11.33 -31.14
CA SER A 67 35.42 10.35 -30.09
C SER A 67 34.71 10.69 -28.79
N ILE A 68 34.76 11.95 -28.34
CA ILE A 68 34.06 12.42 -27.13
C ILE A 68 32.56 12.13 -27.26
N SER A 69 31.92 12.58 -28.34
CA SER A 69 30.48 12.39 -28.53
C SER A 69 30.05 10.92 -28.59
N VAL A 70 30.81 10.05 -29.29
CA VAL A 70 30.51 8.60 -29.38
C VAL A 70 30.65 7.93 -28.01
N ASN A 71 31.72 8.20 -27.26
CA ASN A 71 31.93 7.56 -25.96
C ASN A 71 30.97 8.07 -24.89
N GLU A 72 30.61 9.36 -24.90
CA GLU A 72 29.58 9.92 -24.02
C GLU A 72 28.22 9.29 -24.29
N THR A 73 27.84 9.18 -25.57
CA THR A 73 26.59 8.50 -25.97
C THR A 73 26.60 7.03 -25.53
N ALA A 74 27.69 6.30 -25.76
CA ALA A 74 27.81 4.91 -25.32
C ALA A 74 27.68 4.75 -23.79
N ALA A 75 28.30 5.64 -23.01
CA ALA A 75 28.19 5.62 -21.56
C ALA A 75 26.77 5.90 -21.06
N MET A 76 26.06 6.84 -21.70
CA MET A 76 24.64 7.11 -21.43
C MET A 76 23.76 5.92 -21.78
N SER A 77 23.96 5.31 -22.96
CA SER A 77 23.21 4.12 -23.40
C SER A 77 23.39 2.94 -22.44
N ALA A 78 24.59 2.72 -21.92
CA ALA A 78 24.85 1.69 -20.92
C ALA A 78 24.07 1.94 -19.61
N LYS A 79 23.99 3.20 -19.14
CA LYS A 79 23.18 3.51 -17.95
C LYS A 79 21.68 3.28 -18.21
N LEU A 80 21.18 3.68 -19.38
CA LEU A 80 19.78 3.41 -19.78
C LEU A 80 19.47 1.91 -19.86
N LEU A 81 20.40 1.08 -20.38
CA LEU A 81 20.24 -0.38 -20.39
C LEU A 81 20.10 -0.96 -18.98
N TYR A 82 20.89 -0.46 -18.03
CA TYR A 82 20.78 -0.88 -16.64
C TYR A 82 19.42 -0.50 -16.05
N ASP A 83 18.98 0.75 -16.23
CA ASP A 83 17.71 1.24 -15.70
C ASP A 83 16.50 0.47 -16.29
N LEU A 84 16.52 0.17 -17.60
CA LEU A 84 15.45 -0.60 -18.24
C LEU A 84 15.36 -2.05 -17.75
N ARG A 85 16.49 -2.73 -17.49
CA ARG A 85 16.48 -4.06 -16.89
C ARG A 85 15.85 -4.04 -15.50
N HIS A 86 16.00 -2.95 -14.77
CA HIS A 86 15.36 -2.79 -13.47
C HIS A 86 13.86 -2.57 -13.60
N ILE A 87 13.43 -1.70 -14.53
CA ILE A 87 12.02 -1.45 -14.85
C ILE A 87 11.30 -2.74 -15.26
N ASP A 88 11.93 -3.60 -16.08
CA ASP A 88 11.36 -4.89 -16.48
C ASP A 88 11.07 -5.79 -15.27
N GLY A 89 12.01 -5.88 -14.32
CA GLY A 89 11.83 -6.62 -13.08
C GLY A 89 10.73 -6.06 -12.18
N GLU A 90 10.65 -4.74 -12.03
CA GLU A 90 9.56 -4.07 -11.30
C GLU A 90 8.20 -4.30 -11.97
N ALA A 91 8.16 -4.28 -13.31
CA ALA A 91 6.95 -4.52 -14.07
C ALA A 91 6.38 -5.93 -13.87
N GLN A 92 7.26 -6.95 -13.81
CA GLN A 92 6.84 -8.32 -13.49
C GLN A 92 6.26 -8.41 -12.06
N GLY A 93 6.85 -7.72 -11.09
CA GLY A 93 6.34 -7.65 -9.72
C GLY A 93 4.96 -7.02 -9.62
N ILE A 94 4.73 -5.93 -10.37
CA ILE A 94 3.43 -5.26 -10.45
C ILE A 94 2.39 -6.16 -11.13
N ALA A 95 2.77 -6.90 -12.17
CA ALA A 95 1.87 -7.84 -12.85
C ALA A 95 1.39 -8.95 -11.89
N ALA A 96 2.29 -9.56 -11.12
CA ALA A 96 1.95 -10.57 -10.13
C ALA A 96 0.98 -10.00 -9.05
N ALA A 97 1.25 -8.79 -8.55
CA ALA A 97 0.36 -8.14 -7.59
C ALA A 97 -1.04 -7.84 -8.17
N ALA A 98 -1.15 -7.52 -9.46
CA ALA A 98 -2.43 -7.32 -10.12
C ALA A 98 -3.23 -8.63 -10.27
N GLU A 99 -2.55 -9.75 -10.52
CA GLU A 99 -3.18 -11.09 -10.56
C GLU A 99 -3.68 -11.52 -9.17
N GLU A 100 -2.87 -11.32 -8.13
CA GLU A 100 -3.29 -11.57 -6.74
C GLU A 100 -4.49 -10.69 -6.36
N MET A 101 -4.49 -9.42 -6.77
CA MET A 101 -5.62 -8.53 -6.54
C MET A 101 -6.89 -9.04 -7.21
N ALA A 102 -6.82 -9.52 -8.46
CA ALA A 102 -7.96 -10.11 -9.14
C ALA A 102 -8.51 -11.35 -8.43
N ALA A 103 -7.64 -12.20 -7.87
CA ALA A 103 -8.05 -13.35 -7.06
C ALA A 103 -8.79 -12.90 -5.77
N THR A 104 -8.23 -11.94 -5.04
CA THR A 104 -8.85 -11.43 -3.80
C THR A 104 -10.21 -10.78 -4.06
N VAL A 105 -10.37 -10.05 -5.18
CA VAL A 105 -11.66 -9.47 -5.57
C VAL A 105 -12.73 -10.55 -5.74
N ASN A 106 -12.38 -11.69 -6.37
CA ASN A 106 -13.32 -12.81 -6.53
C ASN A 106 -13.70 -13.45 -5.18
N GLU A 107 -12.74 -13.62 -4.27
CA GLU A 107 -13.01 -14.16 -2.93
C GLU A 107 -13.92 -13.25 -2.11
N VAL A 108 -13.68 -11.93 -2.12
CA VAL A 108 -14.53 -10.97 -1.41
C VAL A 108 -15.92 -10.91 -2.05
N ALA A 109 -16.04 -11.06 -3.37
CA ALA A 109 -17.34 -11.15 -4.04
C ALA A 109 -18.13 -12.38 -3.60
N GLN A 110 -17.47 -13.53 -3.46
CA GLN A 110 -18.09 -14.74 -2.92
C GLN A 110 -18.58 -14.53 -1.48
N HIS A 111 -17.76 -13.93 -0.61
CA HIS A 111 -18.19 -13.62 0.75
C HIS A 111 -19.36 -12.64 0.79
N GLY A 112 -19.42 -11.67 -0.13
CA GLY A 112 -20.59 -10.79 -0.28
C GLY A 112 -21.88 -11.56 -0.61
N GLU A 113 -21.82 -12.61 -1.44
CA GLU A 113 -22.96 -13.49 -1.71
C GLU A 113 -23.34 -14.35 -0.51
N GLU A 114 -22.36 -14.87 0.24
CA GLU A 114 -22.60 -15.61 1.48
C GLU A 114 -23.31 -14.74 2.54
N ILE A 115 -22.88 -13.48 2.69
CA ILE A 115 -23.52 -12.49 3.57
C ILE A 115 -24.98 -12.29 3.17
N ARG A 116 -25.27 -12.07 1.88
CA ARG A 116 -26.65 -11.89 1.39
C ARG A 116 -27.53 -13.10 1.69
N ASN A 117 -27.00 -14.31 1.50
CA ASN A 117 -27.73 -15.53 1.83
C ASN A 117 -27.99 -15.69 3.33
N ASN A 118 -27.03 -15.34 4.19
CA ASN A 118 -27.19 -15.37 5.63
C ASN A 118 -28.23 -14.34 6.11
N VAL A 119 -28.21 -13.13 5.56
CA VAL A 119 -29.23 -12.11 5.88
C VAL A 119 -30.62 -12.56 5.45
N ARG A 120 -30.77 -13.15 4.26
CA ARG A 120 -32.06 -13.69 3.79
C ARG A 120 -32.62 -14.72 4.77
N ARG A 121 -31.78 -15.66 5.23
CA ARG A 121 -32.17 -16.65 6.26
C ARG A 121 -32.54 -16.01 7.59
N ALA A 122 -31.82 -14.97 8.00
CA ALA A 122 -32.11 -14.25 9.23
C ALA A 122 -33.46 -13.50 9.14
N ASN A 123 -33.76 -12.86 8.01
CA ASN A 123 -35.06 -12.21 7.77
C ASN A 123 -36.22 -13.22 7.78
N GLU A 124 -36.04 -14.39 7.18
CA GLU A 124 -37.03 -15.47 7.23
C GLU A 124 -37.30 -15.93 8.68
N ALA A 125 -36.25 -16.12 9.47
CA ALA A 125 -36.37 -16.46 10.89
C ALA A 125 -37.05 -15.35 11.71
N SER A 126 -36.75 -14.08 11.43
CA SER A 126 -37.43 -12.93 12.05
C SER A 126 -38.92 -12.89 11.71
N SER A 127 -39.29 -13.13 10.45
CA SER A 127 -40.68 -13.18 9.99
C SER A 127 -41.47 -14.28 10.73
N ILE A 128 -40.90 -15.49 10.83
CA ILE A 128 -41.48 -16.60 11.59
C ILE A 128 -41.63 -16.22 13.08
N SER A 129 -40.64 -15.52 13.65
CA SER A 129 -40.68 -15.08 15.05
C SER A 129 -41.75 -14.01 15.29
N GLU A 130 -41.98 -13.10 14.34
CA GLU A 130 -43.05 -12.10 14.42
C GLU A 130 -44.44 -12.75 14.40
N GLU A 131 -44.64 -13.79 13.58
CA GLU A 131 -45.88 -14.55 13.53
C GLU A 131 -46.15 -15.26 14.88
N ALA A 132 -45.15 -15.96 15.42
CA ALA A 132 -45.25 -16.63 16.72
C ALA A 132 -45.52 -15.65 17.87
N LEU A 133 -44.95 -14.45 17.84
CA LEU A 133 -45.28 -13.37 18.77
C LEU A 133 -46.71 -12.88 18.63
N GLY A 134 -47.22 -12.79 17.39
CA GLY A 134 -48.62 -12.56 17.07
C GLY A 134 -49.55 -13.51 17.81
N GLU A 135 -49.29 -14.80 17.66
CA GLU A 135 -50.10 -15.86 18.28
C GLU A 135 -49.99 -15.86 19.81
N THR A 136 -48.80 -15.62 20.35
CA THR A 136 -48.57 -15.55 21.80
C THR A 136 -49.29 -14.35 22.42
N ALA A 137 -49.27 -13.19 21.76
CA ALA A 137 -50.01 -12.00 22.20
C ALA A 137 -51.52 -12.23 22.21
N LYS A 138 -52.05 -12.96 21.21
CA LYS A 138 -53.47 -13.34 21.17
C LYS A 138 -53.83 -14.28 22.33
N SER A 139 -52.95 -15.22 22.64
CA SER A 139 -53.12 -16.12 23.80
C SER A 139 -53.12 -15.35 25.12
N MET A 140 -52.21 -14.38 25.31
CA MET A 140 -52.19 -13.54 26.50
C MET A 140 -53.45 -12.67 26.65
N SER A 141 -53.94 -12.11 25.55
CA SER A 141 -55.22 -11.38 25.55
C SER A 141 -56.39 -12.28 26.01
N THR A 142 -56.42 -13.54 25.53
CA THR A 142 -57.42 -14.53 25.93
C THR A 142 -57.32 -14.87 27.42
N ILE A 143 -56.09 -15.02 27.96
CA ILE A 143 -55.87 -15.25 29.38
C ILE A 143 -56.34 -14.06 30.21
N ASN A 144 -55.99 -12.83 29.83
CA ASN A 144 -56.44 -11.62 30.52
C ASN A 144 -57.98 -11.53 30.56
N GLN A 145 -58.65 -11.84 29.45
CA GLN A 145 -60.12 -11.88 29.39
C GLN A 145 -60.70 -12.94 30.35
N ALA A 146 -60.15 -14.16 30.35
CA ALA A 146 -60.59 -15.23 31.25
C ALA A 146 -60.37 -14.88 32.74
N LEU A 147 -59.29 -14.17 33.07
CA LEU A 147 -59.03 -13.69 34.43
C LEU A 147 -60.06 -12.65 34.87
N VAL A 148 -60.45 -11.72 33.98
CA VAL A 148 -61.49 -10.73 34.27
C VAL A 148 -62.84 -11.40 34.51
N GLU A 149 -63.23 -12.35 33.64
CA GLU A 149 -64.48 -13.10 33.79
C GLU A 149 -64.50 -13.94 35.07
N THR A 150 -63.38 -14.59 35.40
CA THR A 150 -63.26 -15.38 36.63
C THR A 150 -63.36 -14.49 37.87
N SER A 151 -62.72 -13.31 37.85
CA SER A 151 -62.82 -12.34 38.95
C SER A 151 -64.26 -11.85 39.16
N ALA A 152 -65.00 -11.61 38.08
CA ALA A 152 -66.42 -11.26 38.16
C ALA A 152 -67.26 -12.40 38.75
N GLY A 153 -67.00 -13.64 38.34
CA GLY A 153 -67.66 -14.83 38.88
C GLY A 153 -67.42 -15.02 40.38
N ILE A 154 -66.19 -14.79 40.85
CA ILE A 154 -65.84 -14.81 42.29
C ILE A 154 -66.67 -13.78 43.06
N GLY A 155 -66.81 -12.56 42.54
CA GLY A 155 -67.60 -11.50 43.18
C GLY A 155 -69.08 -11.87 43.34
N VAL A 156 -69.67 -12.56 42.35
CA VAL A 156 -71.05 -13.07 42.45
C VAL A 156 -71.18 -14.12 43.55
N VAL A 157 -70.21 -15.02 43.69
CA VAL A 157 -70.22 -16.06 44.74
C VAL A 157 -70.03 -15.43 46.14
N GLU A 158 -69.23 -14.38 46.26
CA GLU A 158 -69.07 -13.60 47.49
C GLU A 158 -70.38 -12.93 47.93
N GLU A 159 -71.11 -12.32 46.99
CA GLU A 159 -72.43 -11.73 47.25
C GLU A 159 -73.45 -12.80 47.71
N LEU A 160 -73.50 -13.94 47.02
CA LEU A 160 -74.33 -15.08 47.41
C LEU A 160 -73.98 -15.59 48.81
N GLY A 161 -72.69 -15.71 49.13
CA GLY A 161 -72.21 -16.10 50.45
C GLY A 161 -72.70 -15.14 51.54
N THR A 162 -72.60 -13.84 51.30
CA THR A 162 -73.10 -12.79 52.20
C THR A 162 -74.60 -12.91 52.45
N ASN A 163 -75.39 -13.12 51.38
CA ASN A 163 -76.83 -13.31 51.47
C ASN A 163 -77.21 -14.57 52.27
N ILE A 164 -76.51 -15.69 52.06
CA ILE A 164 -76.74 -16.94 52.81
C ILE A 164 -76.41 -16.73 54.29
N SER A 165 -75.31 -16.03 54.61
CA SER A 165 -74.99 -15.68 56.01
C SER A 165 -76.09 -14.86 56.68
N ALA A 166 -76.65 -13.87 55.98
CA ALA A 166 -77.76 -13.06 56.50
C ALA A 166 -79.01 -13.91 56.77
N ILE A 167 -79.40 -14.76 55.82
CA ILE A 167 -80.56 -15.66 55.96
C ILE A 167 -80.34 -16.63 57.13
N ALA A 168 -79.15 -17.23 57.25
CA ALA A 168 -78.83 -18.14 58.34
C ALA A 168 -78.89 -17.46 59.71
N ALA A 169 -78.44 -16.20 59.80
CA ALA A 169 -78.54 -15.40 61.02
C ALA A 169 -80.00 -15.11 61.40
N ASP A 170 -80.85 -14.78 60.42
CA ASP A 170 -82.28 -14.57 60.62
C ASP A 170 -83.00 -15.84 61.08
N ILE A 171 -82.72 -16.99 60.44
CA ILE A 171 -83.29 -18.28 60.85
C ILE A 171 -82.84 -18.64 62.27
N ARG A 172 -81.58 -18.38 62.63
CA ARG A 172 -81.10 -18.60 64.00
C ARG A 172 -81.85 -17.74 65.01
N LYS A 173 -82.13 -16.48 64.66
CA LYS A 173 -82.96 -15.58 65.49
C LYS A 173 -84.37 -16.11 65.66
N ILE A 174 -85.00 -16.60 64.58
CA ILE A 174 -86.32 -17.25 64.63
C ILE A 174 -86.27 -18.50 65.51
N ALA A 175 -85.28 -19.37 65.33
CA ALA A 175 -85.11 -20.58 66.15
C ALA A 175 -84.97 -20.24 67.64
N SER A 176 -84.20 -19.19 67.98
CA SER A 176 -84.09 -18.70 69.36
C SER A 176 -85.43 -18.19 69.91
N GLN A 177 -86.20 -17.45 69.12
CA GLN A 177 -87.54 -16.99 69.51
C GLN A 177 -88.51 -18.16 69.72
N THR A 178 -88.50 -19.13 68.81
CA THR A 178 -89.33 -20.36 68.90
C THR A 178 -88.95 -21.20 70.11
N ASN A 179 -87.66 -21.26 70.45
CA ASN A 179 -87.19 -21.92 71.68
C ASN A 179 -87.76 -21.25 72.94
N ILE A 180 -87.75 -19.92 73.00
CA ILE A 180 -88.36 -19.15 74.11
C ILE A 180 -89.87 -19.40 74.19
N LEU A 181 -90.56 -19.40 73.05
CA LEU A 181 -91.99 -19.74 72.97
C LEU A 181 -92.28 -21.16 73.47
N ALA A 182 -91.46 -22.14 73.07
CA ALA A 182 -91.58 -23.52 73.48
C ALA A 182 -91.34 -23.71 74.99
N ILE A 183 -90.37 -23.00 75.56
CA ILE A 183 -90.11 -22.98 77.01
C ILE A 183 -91.33 -22.41 77.75
N ASN A 184 -91.88 -21.27 77.29
CA ASN A 184 -93.07 -20.67 77.89
C ASN A 184 -94.27 -21.61 77.81
N ALA A 185 -94.47 -22.29 76.68
CA ALA A 185 -95.53 -23.28 76.50
C ALA A 185 -95.33 -24.52 77.40
N ALA A 186 -94.10 -25.00 77.58
CA ALA A 186 -93.78 -26.11 78.47
C ALA A 186 -94.06 -25.76 79.94
N VAL A 187 -93.76 -24.52 80.35
CA VAL A 187 -94.07 -24.00 81.69
C VAL A 187 -95.58 -23.97 81.92
N GLU A 188 -96.35 -23.44 80.96
CA GLU A 188 -97.82 -23.36 81.11
C GLU A 188 -98.48 -24.74 81.04
N ALA A 189 -97.96 -25.66 80.23
CA ALA A 189 -98.39 -27.06 80.20
C ALA A 189 -98.13 -27.79 81.52
N ALA A 190 -96.99 -27.54 82.18
CA ALA A 190 -96.71 -28.05 83.53
C ALA A 190 -97.67 -27.45 84.58
N ARG A 191 -98.06 -26.19 84.41
CA ARG A 191 -98.99 -25.47 85.30
C ARG A 191 -100.43 -25.99 85.22
N ALA A 192 -100.84 -26.51 84.06
CA ALA A 192 -102.16 -27.12 83.85
C ALA A 192 -102.30 -28.57 84.39
N GLY A 193 -101.24 -29.15 84.97
CA GLY A 193 -101.29 -30.48 85.61
C GLY A 193 -101.61 -31.62 84.63
N GLU A 194 -102.47 -32.56 85.03
CA GLU A 194 -102.85 -33.74 84.22
C GLU A 194 -103.48 -33.35 82.86
N ALA A 195 -104.21 -32.23 82.78
CA ALA A 195 -104.83 -31.74 81.54
C ALA A 195 -103.80 -31.21 80.51
N GLY A 196 -102.59 -30.85 80.97
CA GLY A 196 -101.53 -30.26 80.14
C GLY A 196 -100.51 -31.26 79.58
N ARG A 197 -100.57 -32.55 79.95
CA ARG A 197 -99.56 -33.56 79.55
C ARG A 197 -99.33 -33.65 78.04
N GLY A 198 -100.39 -33.61 77.24
CA GLY A 198 -100.28 -33.64 75.77
C GLY A 198 -99.56 -32.40 75.21
N PHE A 199 -99.84 -31.22 75.77
CA PHE A 199 -99.17 -29.96 75.39
C PHE A 199 -97.70 -29.92 75.83
N ALA A 200 -97.36 -30.52 76.98
CA ALA A 200 -95.97 -30.57 77.45
C ALA A 200 -95.07 -31.38 76.50
N VAL A 201 -95.58 -32.48 75.93
CA VAL A 201 -94.86 -33.29 74.92
C VAL A 201 -94.63 -32.48 73.65
N ILE A 202 -95.66 -31.77 73.16
CA ILE A 202 -95.54 -30.91 71.97
C ILE A 202 -94.52 -29.78 72.22
N ALA A 203 -94.57 -29.14 73.39
CA ALA A 203 -93.64 -28.07 73.73
C ALA A 203 -92.18 -28.56 73.80
N ALA A 204 -91.93 -29.76 74.34
CA ALA A 204 -90.61 -30.37 74.36
C ALA A 204 -90.10 -30.69 72.93
N GLU A 205 -90.98 -31.16 72.04
CA GLU A 205 -90.63 -31.44 70.64
C GLU A 205 -90.31 -30.15 69.87
N VAL A 206 -91.10 -29.08 70.05
CA VAL A 206 -90.84 -27.77 69.44
C VAL A 206 -89.52 -27.17 69.94
N LYS A 207 -89.20 -27.37 71.23
CA LYS A 207 -87.92 -26.96 71.81
C LYS A 207 -86.76 -27.69 71.14
N ALA A 208 -86.82 -29.01 71.08
CA ALA A 208 -85.79 -29.83 70.44
C ALA A 208 -85.61 -29.49 68.96
N LEU A 209 -86.70 -29.20 68.23
CA LEU A 209 -86.65 -28.75 66.85
C LEU A 209 -85.99 -27.37 66.70
N SER A 210 -86.29 -26.45 67.61
CA SER A 210 -85.70 -25.10 67.64
C SER A 210 -84.19 -25.17 67.92
N ASP A 211 -83.77 -25.98 68.90
CA ASP A 211 -82.36 -26.21 69.22
C ASP A 211 -81.62 -26.84 68.02
N ARG A 212 -82.20 -27.86 67.36
CA ARG A 212 -81.64 -28.43 66.12
C ARG A 212 -81.52 -27.41 65.00
N THR A 213 -82.49 -26.51 64.86
CA THR A 213 -82.46 -25.42 63.86
C THR A 213 -81.35 -24.40 64.16
N ALA A 214 -81.14 -24.06 65.44
CA ALA A 214 -80.07 -23.17 65.86
C ALA A 214 -78.66 -23.77 65.61
N VAL A 215 -78.51 -25.08 65.82
CA VAL A 215 -77.27 -25.80 65.48
C VAL A 215 -77.05 -25.85 63.97
N ALA A 216 -78.06 -26.21 63.18
CA ALA A 216 -77.94 -26.27 61.73
C ALA A 216 -77.58 -24.90 61.11
N THR A 217 -78.17 -23.81 61.61
CA THR A 217 -77.82 -22.44 61.17
C THR A 217 -76.41 -22.02 61.60
N GLN A 218 -75.88 -22.58 62.69
CA GLN A 218 -74.48 -22.41 63.07
C GLN A 218 -73.52 -23.05 62.09
N GLU A 219 -73.78 -24.31 61.74
CA GLU A 219 -72.99 -25.05 60.76
C GLU A 219 -72.99 -24.34 59.40
N ILE A 220 -74.15 -23.79 58.97
CA ILE A 220 -74.22 -22.96 57.76
C ILE A 220 -73.29 -21.74 57.86
N GLY A 221 -73.29 -21.02 58.98
CA GLY A 221 -72.41 -19.86 59.18
C GLY A 221 -70.92 -20.22 59.13
N GLU A 222 -70.53 -21.37 59.69
CA GLU A 222 -69.16 -21.88 59.61
C GLU A 222 -68.76 -22.25 58.18
N ILE A 223 -69.65 -22.90 57.42
CA ILE A 223 -69.43 -23.22 56.00
C ILE A 223 -69.26 -21.94 55.18
N VAL A 224 -70.10 -20.94 55.38
CA VAL A 224 -70.01 -19.65 54.66
C VAL A 224 -68.73 -18.90 55.03
N THR A 225 -68.28 -18.97 56.29
CA THR A 225 -67.00 -18.36 56.71
C THR A 225 -65.82 -19.01 56.00
N ARG A 226 -65.81 -20.34 55.87
CA ARG A 226 -64.79 -21.06 55.09
C ARG A 226 -64.87 -20.73 53.60
N LEU A 227 -66.07 -20.57 53.06
CA LEU A 227 -66.29 -20.13 51.67
C LEU A 227 -65.67 -18.75 51.43
N HIS A 228 -65.95 -17.76 52.29
CA HIS A 228 -65.32 -16.43 52.19
C HIS A 228 -63.79 -16.48 52.25
N SER A 229 -63.22 -17.27 53.17
CA SER A 229 -61.77 -17.43 53.24
C SER A 229 -61.19 -18.04 51.95
N GLY A 230 -61.88 -19.01 51.35
CA GLY A 230 -61.49 -19.61 50.07
C GLY A 230 -61.55 -18.61 48.91
N LEU A 231 -62.62 -17.81 48.84
CA LEU A 231 -62.79 -16.76 47.83
C LEU A 231 -61.71 -15.69 47.94
N SER A 232 -61.38 -15.24 49.16
CA SER A 232 -60.29 -14.29 49.38
C SER A 232 -58.95 -14.80 48.87
N GLY A 233 -58.65 -16.09 49.08
CA GLY A 233 -57.48 -16.75 48.50
C GLY A 233 -57.50 -16.77 46.96
N MET A 234 -58.67 -17.04 46.36
CA MET A 234 -58.83 -17.00 44.90
C MET A 234 -58.65 -15.59 44.33
N VAL A 235 -59.14 -14.54 44.99
CA VAL A 235 -58.92 -13.14 44.57
C VAL A 235 -57.42 -12.81 44.54
N SER A 236 -56.68 -13.17 45.59
CA SER A 236 -55.23 -12.94 45.64
C SER A 236 -54.46 -13.70 44.54
N ALA A 237 -54.87 -14.94 44.24
CA ALA A 237 -54.32 -15.72 43.14
C ALA A 237 -54.65 -15.10 41.76
N MET A 238 -55.85 -14.54 41.58
CA MET A 238 -56.26 -13.83 40.37
C MET A 238 -55.46 -12.54 40.17
N ASP A 239 -55.25 -11.75 41.23
CA ASP A 239 -54.42 -10.54 41.16
C ASP A 239 -52.98 -10.86 40.76
N THR A 240 -52.41 -11.92 41.33
CA THR A 240 -51.06 -12.40 40.97
C THR A 240 -50.99 -12.88 39.52
N SER A 241 -52.01 -13.60 39.06
CA SER A 241 -52.11 -14.08 37.67
C SER A 241 -52.25 -12.93 36.68
N ARG A 242 -53.03 -11.90 37.03
CA ARG A 242 -53.20 -10.68 36.23
C ARG A 242 -51.89 -9.90 36.12
N ALA A 243 -51.17 -9.72 37.22
CA ALA A 243 -49.85 -9.08 37.19
C ALA A 243 -48.86 -9.86 36.30
N SER A 244 -48.90 -11.20 36.36
CA SER A 244 -48.05 -12.05 35.52
C SER A 244 -48.40 -11.94 34.03
N ALA A 245 -49.68 -11.90 33.69
CA ALA A 245 -50.13 -11.71 32.30
C ALA A 245 -49.73 -10.32 31.76
N GLN A 246 -49.88 -9.26 32.56
CA GLN A 246 -49.43 -7.91 32.20
C GLN A 246 -47.91 -7.82 31.97
N ASN A 247 -47.12 -8.51 32.81
CA ASN A 247 -45.69 -8.63 32.58
C ASN A 247 -45.37 -9.39 31.29
N GLY A 248 -46.16 -10.42 30.97
CA GLY A 248 -46.10 -11.14 29.70
C GLY A 248 -46.34 -10.21 28.49
N ASP A 249 -47.39 -9.39 28.54
CA ASP A 249 -47.68 -8.41 27.49
C ASP A 249 -46.54 -7.40 27.29
N ALA A 250 -45.96 -6.89 28.39
CA ALA A 250 -44.82 -5.99 28.33
C ALA A 250 -43.57 -6.67 27.72
N ALA A 251 -43.31 -7.92 28.08
CA ALA A 251 -42.20 -8.70 27.51
C ALA A 251 -42.39 -8.94 26.00
N LEU A 252 -43.62 -9.27 25.56
CA LEU A 252 -43.95 -9.45 24.14
C LEU A 252 -43.78 -8.15 23.35
N ALA A 253 -44.19 -7.01 23.91
CA ALA A 253 -44.01 -5.71 23.29
C ALA A 253 -42.51 -5.39 23.08
N ASN A 254 -41.70 -5.61 24.11
CA ASN A 254 -40.24 -5.43 24.02
C ASN A 254 -39.62 -6.36 22.96
N LEU A 255 -40.05 -7.64 22.90
CA LEU A 255 -39.54 -8.58 21.90
C LEU A 255 -39.89 -8.15 20.47
N ARG A 256 -41.10 -7.63 20.24
CA ARG A 256 -41.50 -7.07 18.95
C ARG A 256 -40.61 -5.90 18.53
N THR A 257 -40.32 -4.97 19.44
CA THR A 257 -39.42 -3.86 19.15
C THR A 257 -38.01 -4.34 18.82
N ALA A 258 -37.50 -5.34 19.56
CA ALA A 258 -36.19 -5.93 19.30
C ALA A 258 -36.11 -6.61 17.92
N LEU A 259 -37.13 -7.38 17.52
CA LEU A 259 -37.20 -8.00 16.20
C LEU A 259 -37.29 -6.96 15.08
N SER A 260 -38.13 -5.94 15.23
CA SER A 260 -38.23 -4.85 14.26
C SER A 260 -36.89 -4.14 14.06
N LYS A 261 -36.16 -3.90 15.15
CA LYS A 261 -34.80 -3.34 15.09
C LYS A 261 -33.83 -4.29 14.39
N ALA A 262 -33.86 -5.59 14.70
CA ALA A 262 -33.02 -6.58 14.04
C ALA A 262 -33.28 -6.64 12.53
N SER A 263 -34.55 -6.60 12.10
CA SER A 263 -34.91 -6.56 10.68
C SER A 263 -34.38 -5.30 9.98
N GLN A 264 -34.37 -4.14 10.66
CA GLN A 264 -33.76 -2.92 10.12
C GLN A 264 -32.24 -3.06 10.00
N GLU A 265 -31.56 -3.55 11.04
CA GLU A 265 -30.11 -3.78 11.01
C GLU A 265 -29.72 -4.78 9.90
N LEU A 266 -30.53 -5.82 9.66
CA LEU A 266 -30.35 -6.76 8.55
C LEU A 266 -30.50 -6.09 7.18
N SER A 267 -31.46 -5.17 7.03
CA SER A 267 -31.61 -4.38 5.80
C SER A 267 -30.38 -3.53 5.51
N ASP A 268 -29.79 -2.93 6.54
CA ASP A 268 -28.56 -2.13 6.40
C ASP A 268 -27.36 -3.00 5.99
N VAL A 269 -27.28 -4.25 6.49
CA VAL A 269 -26.25 -5.21 6.07
C VAL A 269 -26.38 -5.57 4.59
N ILE A 270 -27.59 -5.73 4.05
CA ILE A 270 -27.80 -5.95 2.60
C ILE A 270 -27.32 -4.75 1.80
N ALA A 271 -27.70 -3.53 2.20
CA ALA A 271 -27.27 -2.32 1.51
C ALA A 271 -25.73 -2.20 1.47
N ASN A 272 -25.06 -2.53 2.58
CA ASN A 272 -23.60 -2.58 2.63
C ASN A 272 -23.02 -3.67 1.73
N ALA A 273 -23.64 -4.84 1.65
CA ALA A 273 -23.21 -5.90 0.73
C ALA A 273 -23.32 -5.48 -0.74
N ASP A 274 -24.36 -4.73 -1.11
CA ASP A 274 -24.52 -4.18 -2.46
C ASP A 274 -23.46 -3.11 -2.75
N HIS A 275 -23.14 -2.25 -1.78
CA HIS A 275 -22.05 -1.27 -1.90
C HIS A 275 -20.69 -1.95 -2.10
N ILE A 276 -20.42 -3.04 -1.36
CA ILE A 276 -19.22 -3.86 -1.53
C ILE A 276 -19.18 -4.44 -2.94
N ALA A 277 -20.29 -4.99 -3.44
CA ALA A 277 -20.34 -5.55 -4.80
C ALA A 277 -20.00 -4.51 -5.88
N VAL A 278 -20.51 -3.28 -5.76
CA VAL A 278 -20.17 -2.18 -6.67
C VAL A 278 -18.69 -1.82 -6.57
N ALA A 279 -18.14 -1.70 -5.35
CA ALA A 279 -16.73 -1.40 -5.14
C ALA A 279 -15.81 -2.47 -5.72
N LEU A 280 -16.20 -3.75 -5.62
CA LEU A 280 -15.45 -4.86 -6.18
C LEU A 280 -15.41 -4.85 -7.71
N GLU A 281 -16.50 -4.48 -8.38
CA GLU A 281 -16.47 -4.35 -9.85
C GLU A 281 -15.54 -3.20 -10.28
N GLN A 282 -15.56 -2.07 -9.58
CA GLN A 282 -14.60 -0.98 -9.82
C GLN A 282 -13.15 -1.41 -9.57
N GLN A 283 -12.90 -2.16 -8.50
CA GLN A 283 -11.56 -2.66 -8.18
C GLN A 283 -11.06 -3.68 -9.21
N LYS A 284 -11.96 -4.51 -9.75
CA LYS A 284 -11.66 -5.44 -10.85
C LYS A 284 -11.27 -4.69 -12.13
N GLU A 285 -12.05 -3.68 -12.52
CA GLU A 285 -11.73 -2.84 -13.69
C GLU A 285 -10.38 -2.14 -13.52
N ALA A 286 -10.13 -1.56 -12.33
CA ALA A 286 -8.85 -0.93 -12.02
C ALA A 286 -7.68 -1.93 -12.09
N SER A 287 -7.86 -3.15 -11.55
CA SER A 287 -6.83 -4.21 -11.59
C SER A 287 -6.52 -4.63 -13.02
N GLN A 288 -7.54 -4.78 -13.87
CA GLN A 288 -7.36 -5.09 -15.29
C GLN A 288 -6.67 -3.97 -16.05
N SER A 289 -6.98 -2.70 -15.73
CA SER A 289 -6.30 -1.54 -16.31
C SER A 289 -4.82 -1.51 -15.92
N VAL A 290 -4.50 -1.80 -14.66
CA VAL A 290 -3.11 -1.92 -14.19
C VAL A 290 -2.39 -3.07 -14.90
N ALA A 291 -3.00 -4.24 -15.01
CA ALA A 291 -2.42 -5.40 -15.70
C ALA A 291 -2.17 -5.13 -17.20
N SER A 292 -3.08 -4.41 -17.86
CA SER A 292 -2.90 -4.00 -19.27
C SER A 292 -1.82 -2.92 -19.41
N GLY A 293 -1.81 -1.94 -18.52
CA GLY A 293 -0.81 -0.88 -18.48
C GLY A 293 0.59 -1.44 -18.28
N ILE A 294 0.76 -2.40 -17.36
CA ILE A 294 2.05 -3.02 -17.10
C ILE A 294 2.52 -3.90 -18.25
N GLY A 295 1.59 -4.58 -18.94
CA GLY A 295 1.92 -5.28 -20.19
C GLY A 295 2.45 -4.35 -21.28
N THR A 296 1.89 -3.13 -21.38
CA THR A 296 2.38 -2.10 -22.32
C THR A 296 3.77 -1.61 -21.93
N VAL A 297 4.02 -1.39 -20.63
CA VAL A 297 5.35 -1.00 -20.10
C VAL A 297 6.39 -2.08 -20.37
N ALA A 298 6.06 -3.35 -20.12
CA ALA A 298 6.96 -4.48 -20.39
C ALA A 298 7.32 -4.57 -21.87
N MET A 299 6.34 -4.45 -22.77
CA MET A 299 6.58 -4.45 -24.21
C MET A 299 7.44 -3.28 -24.66
N SER A 300 7.16 -2.06 -24.17
CA SER A 300 7.96 -0.88 -24.46
C SER A 300 9.40 -1.01 -23.93
N SER A 301 9.57 -1.61 -22.76
CA SER A 301 10.87 -1.85 -22.14
C SER A 301 11.69 -2.86 -22.95
N SER A 302 11.06 -3.96 -23.38
CA SER A 302 11.69 -4.95 -24.27
C SER A 302 12.15 -4.34 -25.60
N ASN A 303 11.29 -3.54 -26.25
CA ASN A 303 11.66 -2.85 -27.49
C ASN A 303 12.80 -1.85 -27.28
N SER A 304 12.78 -1.13 -26.15
CA SER A 304 13.83 -0.16 -25.81
C SER A 304 15.17 -0.84 -25.49
N LEU A 305 15.15 -2.02 -24.85
CA LEU A 305 16.33 -2.84 -24.62
C LEU A 305 16.97 -3.26 -25.95
N GLU A 306 16.19 -3.79 -26.89
CA GLU A 306 16.68 -4.17 -28.22
C GLU A 306 17.29 -2.98 -28.97
N GLN A 307 16.62 -1.83 -28.96
CA GLN A 307 17.12 -0.62 -29.61
C GLN A 307 18.42 -0.11 -28.98
N LEU A 308 18.54 -0.15 -27.66
CA LEU A 308 19.75 0.27 -26.97
C LEU A 308 20.91 -0.72 -27.15
N GLU A 309 20.64 -2.02 -27.19
CA GLU A 309 21.68 -3.02 -27.51
C GLU A 309 22.26 -2.77 -28.90
N ASN A 310 21.38 -2.58 -29.91
CA ASN A 310 21.79 -2.19 -31.26
C ASN A 310 22.56 -0.86 -31.29
N LEU A 311 22.15 0.12 -30.47
CA LEU A 311 22.83 1.41 -30.36
C LEU A 311 24.24 1.25 -29.78
N VAL A 312 24.41 0.45 -28.72
CA VAL A 312 25.73 0.19 -28.14
C VAL A 312 26.64 -0.52 -29.14
N ASP A 313 26.13 -1.49 -29.92
CA ASP A 313 26.90 -2.14 -30.98
C ASP A 313 27.36 -1.17 -32.06
N CYS A 314 26.46 -0.29 -32.52
CA CYS A 314 26.81 0.77 -33.47
C CYS A 314 27.89 1.72 -32.90
N MET A 315 27.84 2.02 -31.60
CA MET A 315 28.88 2.83 -30.94
C MET A 315 30.22 2.08 -30.84
N ASP A 316 30.21 0.76 -30.67
CA ASP A 316 31.44 -0.06 -30.68
C ASP A 316 32.09 -0.06 -32.07
N ASP A 317 31.31 -0.18 -33.14
CA ASP A 317 31.80 -0.08 -34.53
C ASP A 317 32.36 1.31 -34.84
N ALA A 318 31.63 2.37 -34.46
CA ALA A 318 32.08 3.75 -34.62
C ALA A 318 33.39 4.00 -33.86
N GLN A 319 33.49 3.49 -32.63
CA GLN A 319 34.71 3.62 -31.82
C GLN A 319 35.90 2.88 -32.43
N ALA A 320 35.69 1.72 -33.05
CA ALA A 320 36.76 0.99 -33.75
C ALA A 320 37.31 1.81 -34.94
N GLY A 321 36.44 2.46 -35.71
CA GLY A 321 36.82 3.36 -36.80
C GLY A 321 37.59 4.60 -36.29
N ILE A 322 37.10 5.21 -35.22
CA ILE A 322 37.76 6.35 -34.55
C ILE A 322 39.14 5.97 -34.03
N ASN A 323 39.26 4.82 -33.34
CA ASN A 323 40.55 4.31 -32.84
C ASN A 323 41.56 4.13 -33.98
N SER A 324 41.12 3.58 -35.11
CA SER A 324 41.98 3.40 -36.29
C SER A 324 42.49 4.75 -36.82
N ARG A 325 41.64 5.77 -36.84
CA ARG A 325 42.01 7.12 -37.31
C ARG A 325 42.88 7.88 -36.30
N LEU A 326 42.63 7.74 -35.00
CA LEU A 326 43.49 8.26 -33.93
C LEU A 326 44.90 7.65 -33.97
N LEU A 327 45.00 6.33 -34.21
CA LEU A 327 46.28 5.65 -34.38
C LEU A 327 47.05 6.15 -35.60
N TYR A 328 46.35 6.44 -36.70
CA TYR A 328 46.96 7.00 -37.90
C TYR A 328 47.44 8.43 -37.68
N LEU A 329 46.57 9.34 -37.23
CA LEU A 329 46.91 10.74 -36.99
C LEU A 329 47.92 10.92 -35.85
N GLY A 330 47.92 10.03 -34.85
CA GLY A 330 48.87 10.05 -33.75
C GLY A 330 50.33 9.72 -34.15
N LYS A 331 50.56 9.16 -35.34
CA LYS A 331 51.92 8.96 -35.89
C LYS A 331 52.55 10.27 -36.34
N ALA A 332 51.76 11.24 -36.79
CA ALA A 332 52.24 12.55 -37.16
C ALA A 332 52.79 13.30 -35.93
N ASN A 333 53.73 14.21 -36.17
CA ASN A 333 54.34 15.02 -35.14
C ASN A 333 54.02 16.50 -35.37
N PHE A 334 53.28 17.08 -34.43
CA PHE A 334 52.91 18.48 -34.41
C PHE A 334 52.63 18.92 -32.96
N PRO A 335 52.73 20.23 -32.66
CA PRO A 335 52.50 20.74 -31.30
C PRO A 335 51.15 20.30 -30.72
N ASN A 336 51.08 20.12 -29.41
CA ASN A 336 49.85 19.81 -28.66
C ASN A 336 49.15 18.48 -28.98
N LYS A 337 49.73 17.60 -29.81
CA LYS A 337 49.09 16.31 -30.18
C LYS A 337 48.72 15.44 -28.97
N ILE A 338 49.56 15.44 -27.92
CA ILE A 338 49.33 14.61 -26.73
C ILE A 338 48.12 15.13 -25.92
N VAL A 339 47.94 16.44 -25.84
CA VAL A 339 46.78 17.08 -25.17
C VAL A 339 45.48 16.71 -25.88
N LYS A 340 45.50 16.70 -27.22
CA LYS A 340 44.36 16.27 -28.06
C LYS A 340 44.06 14.78 -27.89
N LEU A 341 45.08 13.93 -27.99
CA LEU A 341 44.93 12.48 -27.82
C LEU A 341 44.46 12.09 -26.41
N ALA A 342 44.93 12.80 -25.38
CA ALA A 342 44.54 12.55 -23.98
C ALA A 342 43.04 12.77 -23.74
N GLN A 343 42.39 13.70 -24.46
CA GLN A 343 40.94 13.90 -24.36
C GLN A 343 40.17 12.65 -24.80
N SER A 344 40.61 12.01 -25.89
CA SER A 344 40.01 10.76 -26.38
C SER A 344 40.27 9.58 -25.42
N ASP A 345 41.51 9.42 -24.94
CA ASP A 345 41.84 8.36 -23.97
C ASP A 345 40.95 8.44 -22.72
N HIS A 346 40.60 9.66 -22.30
CA HIS A 346 39.81 9.93 -21.13
C HIS A 346 38.34 9.49 -21.27
N VAL A 347 37.71 9.81 -22.39
CA VAL A 347 36.31 9.39 -22.65
C VAL A 347 36.21 7.90 -22.94
N ILE A 348 37.24 7.30 -23.56
CA ILE A 348 37.34 5.85 -23.75
C ILE A 348 37.40 5.18 -22.37
N TRP A 349 38.20 5.70 -21.44
CA TRP A 349 38.27 5.20 -20.08
C TRP A 349 36.91 5.20 -19.38
N LYS A 350 36.18 6.32 -19.45
CA LYS A 350 34.81 6.43 -18.92
C LYS A 350 33.86 5.42 -19.54
N ARG A 351 33.94 5.19 -20.86
CA ARG A 351 33.13 4.18 -21.56
C ARG A 351 33.33 2.78 -20.98
N ARG A 352 34.58 2.40 -20.67
CA ARG A 352 34.89 1.08 -20.07
C ARG A 352 34.17 0.87 -18.74
N LEU A 353 34.12 1.91 -17.89
CA LEU A 353 33.39 1.86 -16.62
C LEU A 353 31.88 1.67 -16.85
N ALA A 354 31.31 2.33 -17.87
CA ALA A 354 29.92 2.16 -18.23
C ALA A 354 29.62 0.75 -18.78
N ASN A 355 30.49 0.22 -19.64
CA ASN A 355 30.41 -1.15 -20.14
C ASN A 355 30.49 -2.20 -19.02
N MET A 356 31.24 -1.92 -17.96
CA MET A 356 31.31 -2.80 -16.79
C MET A 356 29.95 -2.94 -16.10
N ILE A 357 29.21 -1.83 -15.92
CA ILE A 357 27.89 -1.87 -15.25
C ILE A 357 26.90 -2.77 -15.98
N ILE A 358 26.95 -2.79 -17.32
CA ILE A 358 26.05 -3.62 -18.15
C ILE A 358 26.59 -5.04 -18.40
N GLY A 359 27.75 -5.38 -17.85
CA GLY A 359 28.38 -6.69 -17.98
C GLY A 359 29.10 -6.94 -19.31
N ARG A 360 29.34 -5.88 -20.11
CA ARG A 360 30.10 -5.98 -21.36
C ARG A 360 31.62 -6.01 -21.17
N GLU A 361 32.11 -5.50 -20.04
CA GLU A 361 33.55 -5.47 -19.75
C GLU A 361 33.86 -5.83 -18.29
N GLY A 362 34.79 -6.76 -18.09
CA GLY A 362 35.28 -7.12 -16.75
C GLY A 362 36.47 -6.25 -16.35
N LEU A 363 36.24 -5.21 -15.56
CA LEU A 363 37.33 -4.38 -15.01
C LEU A 363 37.70 -4.85 -13.60
N LYS A 364 39.00 -5.07 -13.36
CA LYS A 364 39.54 -5.31 -12.02
C LYS A 364 40.23 -4.05 -11.51
N ALA A 365 39.84 -3.60 -10.32
CA ALA A 365 40.35 -2.36 -9.72
C ALA A 365 41.89 -2.27 -9.70
N ASP A 366 42.58 -3.38 -9.41
CA ASP A 366 44.05 -3.42 -9.27
C ASP A 366 44.79 -3.43 -10.62
N GLU A 367 44.10 -3.69 -11.73
CA GLU A 367 44.67 -3.70 -13.09
C GLU A 367 44.46 -2.35 -13.80
N LEU A 368 43.69 -1.43 -13.19
CA LEU A 368 43.41 -0.12 -13.76
C LEU A 368 44.58 0.84 -13.53
N ALA A 369 45.01 1.52 -14.59
CA ALA A 369 46.06 2.53 -14.49
C ALA A 369 45.64 3.67 -13.56
N ASN A 370 46.58 4.19 -12.76
CA ASN A 370 46.41 5.43 -12.02
C ASN A 370 46.74 6.66 -12.92
N HIS A 371 46.50 7.85 -12.39
CA HIS A 371 46.68 9.11 -13.11
C HIS A 371 48.14 9.45 -13.47
N HIS A 372 49.15 8.72 -12.97
CA HIS A 372 50.55 8.86 -13.39
C HIS A 372 50.95 7.85 -14.48
N ASN A 373 50.33 6.65 -14.47
CA ASN A 373 50.67 5.56 -15.38
C ASN A 373 49.91 5.61 -16.72
N CYS A 374 48.94 6.51 -16.88
CA CYS A 374 48.23 6.76 -18.14
C CYS A 374 49.05 7.66 -19.09
N ARG A 375 48.61 7.80 -20.37
CA ARG A 375 49.30 8.64 -21.36
C ARG A 375 49.43 10.10 -20.89
N LEU A 376 48.34 10.66 -20.38
CA LEU A 376 48.30 12.03 -19.86
C LEU A 376 49.21 12.20 -18.64
N GLY A 377 49.23 11.21 -17.73
CA GLY A 377 50.07 11.20 -16.54
C GLY A 377 51.56 11.25 -16.86
N LYS A 378 52.01 10.35 -17.74
CA LYS A 378 53.40 10.32 -18.19
C LYS A 378 53.83 11.62 -18.86
N TRP A 379 52.94 12.23 -19.64
CA TRP A 379 53.17 13.52 -20.27
C TRP A 379 53.23 14.67 -19.25
N TYR A 380 52.31 14.69 -18.29
CA TYR A 380 52.25 15.66 -17.21
C TYR A 380 53.53 15.62 -16.36
N ASP A 381 53.93 14.42 -15.91
CA ASP A 381 55.13 14.23 -15.10
C ASP A 381 56.41 14.61 -15.84
N GLY A 382 56.48 14.31 -17.15
CA GLY A 382 57.63 14.67 -18.00
C GLY A 382 57.81 16.17 -18.20
N LEU A 383 56.74 16.96 -18.16
CA LEU A 383 56.77 18.42 -18.36
C LEU A 383 56.80 19.22 -17.05
N ARG A 384 56.68 18.57 -15.90
CA ARG A 384 56.59 19.21 -14.58
C ARG A 384 57.73 20.17 -14.26
N ASN A 385 58.95 19.88 -14.72
CA ASN A 385 60.14 20.70 -14.46
C ASN A 385 60.49 21.66 -15.61
N THR A 386 59.56 21.90 -16.54
CA THR A 386 59.74 22.81 -17.67
C THR A 386 58.99 24.13 -17.46
N VAL A 387 59.13 25.09 -18.38
CA VAL A 387 58.42 26.38 -18.33
C VAL A 387 56.91 26.19 -18.26
N ILE A 388 56.37 25.15 -18.91
CA ILE A 388 54.93 24.86 -18.87
C ILE A 388 54.48 24.27 -17.53
N GLY A 389 55.38 23.61 -16.80
CA GLY A 389 55.10 23.07 -15.47
C GLY A 389 54.75 24.14 -14.44
N SER A 390 55.15 25.40 -14.70
CA SER A 390 54.79 26.56 -13.87
C SER A 390 53.48 27.24 -14.31
N ASN A 391 52.83 26.76 -15.37
CA ASN A 391 51.57 27.34 -15.86
C ASN A 391 50.40 26.96 -14.94
N SER A 392 49.55 27.94 -14.60
CA SER A 392 48.41 27.74 -13.69
C SER A 392 47.36 26.76 -14.22
N ASP A 393 47.07 26.77 -15.52
CA ASP A 393 46.11 25.84 -16.14
C ASP A 393 46.70 24.42 -16.22
N PHE A 394 48.04 24.28 -16.32
CA PHE A 394 48.72 22.98 -16.27
C PHE A 394 48.60 22.39 -14.86
N ILE A 395 48.99 23.14 -13.83
CA ILE A 395 48.90 22.69 -12.42
C ILE A 395 47.45 22.35 -12.02
N ALA A 396 46.48 23.12 -12.49
CA ALA A 396 45.06 22.90 -12.18
C ALA A 396 44.48 21.59 -12.75
N LEU A 397 45.19 20.92 -13.68
CA LEU A 397 44.74 19.67 -14.30
C LEU A 397 44.93 18.44 -13.40
N GLU A 398 45.90 18.47 -12.48
CA GLU A 398 46.32 17.29 -11.70
C GLU A 398 45.20 16.76 -10.80
N ALA A 399 44.58 17.64 -10.01
CA ALA A 399 43.52 17.26 -9.08
C ALA A 399 42.30 16.61 -9.76
N PRO A 400 41.67 17.22 -10.80
CA PRO A 400 40.55 16.58 -11.49
C PRO A 400 40.96 15.30 -12.23
N HIS A 401 42.18 15.24 -12.76
CA HIS A 401 42.69 14.02 -13.41
C HIS A 401 42.88 12.87 -12.41
N ALA A 402 43.47 13.15 -11.25
CA ALA A 402 43.58 12.18 -10.15
C ALA A 402 42.22 11.68 -9.69
N ALA A 403 41.24 12.58 -9.56
CA ALA A 403 39.88 12.24 -9.15
C ALA A 403 39.20 11.26 -10.12
N VAL A 404 39.38 11.41 -11.45
CA VAL A 404 38.80 10.46 -12.43
C VAL A 404 39.33 9.05 -12.22
N HIS A 405 40.64 8.90 -12.05
CA HIS A 405 41.22 7.58 -11.81
C HIS A 405 40.81 7.02 -10.44
N GLN A 406 40.82 7.85 -9.39
CA GLN A 406 40.41 7.42 -8.05
C GLN A 406 38.97 6.91 -8.01
N HIS A 407 38.03 7.71 -8.52
CA HIS A 407 36.62 7.32 -8.58
C HIS A 407 36.38 6.16 -9.55
N GLY A 408 37.11 6.09 -10.67
CA GLY A 408 37.00 4.96 -11.61
C GLY A 408 37.47 3.63 -11.00
N ILE A 409 38.57 3.64 -10.25
CA ILE A 409 39.08 2.46 -9.54
C ILE A 409 38.11 2.05 -8.43
N GLU A 410 37.58 3.01 -7.69
CA GLU A 410 36.59 2.74 -6.64
C GLU A 410 35.26 2.22 -7.22
N ALA A 411 34.82 2.72 -8.37
CA ALA A 411 33.67 2.20 -9.09
C ALA A 411 33.85 0.71 -9.43
N ALA A 412 35.01 0.34 -9.99
CA ALA A 412 35.32 -1.05 -10.30
C ALA A 412 35.35 -1.93 -9.04
N ARG A 413 35.96 -1.43 -7.95
CA ARG A 413 36.00 -2.13 -6.66
C ARG A 413 34.60 -2.38 -6.10
N LYS A 414 33.74 -1.37 -6.07
CA LYS A 414 32.35 -1.47 -5.59
C LYS A 414 31.52 -2.42 -6.45
N PHE A 415 31.68 -2.36 -7.77
CA PHE A 415 30.99 -3.27 -8.69
C PHE A 415 31.43 -4.72 -8.49
N ASN A 416 32.73 -4.98 -8.41
CA ASN A 416 33.27 -6.33 -8.16
C ASN A 416 32.83 -6.89 -6.79
N ALA A 417 32.54 -6.03 -5.80
CA ALA A 417 31.98 -6.40 -4.50
C ALA A 417 30.45 -6.61 -4.52
N GLY A 418 29.78 -6.49 -5.68
CA GLY A 418 28.33 -6.62 -5.83
C GLY A 418 27.53 -5.35 -5.48
N ASN A 419 28.19 -4.26 -5.11
CA ASN A 419 27.53 -2.99 -4.81
C ASN A 419 27.38 -2.13 -6.07
N VAL A 420 26.46 -2.52 -6.96
CA VAL A 420 26.23 -1.84 -8.24
C VAL A 420 25.77 -0.39 -8.05
N LYS A 421 24.89 -0.12 -7.08
CA LYS A 421 24.42 1.24 -6.77
C LYS A 421 25.56 2.15 -6.31
N GLY A 422 26.45 1.63 -5.46
CA GLY A 422 27.65 2.33 -5.04
C GLY A 422 28.62 2.59 -6.20
N ALA A 423 28.78 1.63 -7.12
CA ALA A 423 29.59 1.79 -8.32
C ALA A 423 29.04 2.89 -9.25
N LEU A 424 27.72 2.93 -9.46
CA LEU A 424 27.06 3.98 -10.24
C LEU A 424 27.31 5.38 -9.66
N GLY A 425 27.27 5.52 -8.34
CA GLY A 425 27.58 6.79 -7.67
C GLY A 425 29.03 7.25 -7.90
N GLU A 426 29.99 6.32 -7.92
CA GLU A 426 31.39 6.64 -8.26
C GLU A 426 31.56 7.01 -9.73
N ILE A 427 30.83 6.36 -10.65
CA ILE A 427 30.84 6.72 -12.08
C ILE A 427 30.28 8.14 -12.30
N ASP A 428 29.27 8.55 -11.53
CA ASP A 428 28.77 9.92 -11.59
C ASP A 428 29.84 10.92 -11.10
N MET A 429 30.64 10.57 -10.10
CA MET A 429 31.80 11.38 -9.69
C MET A 429 32.91 11.42 -10.74
N VAL A 430 33.15 10.32 -11.45
CA VAL A 430 34.05 10.29 -12.62
C VAL A 430 33.56 11.29 -13.67
N ASN A 431 32.26 11.37 -13.95
CA ASN A 431 31.70 12.30 -14.93
C ASN A 431 32.02 13.77 -14.57
N VAL A 432 31.77 14.15 -13.31
CA VAL A 432 32.03 15.50 -12.82
C VAL A 432 33.51 15.87 -12.90
N ALA A 433 34.41 14.94 -12.56
CA ALA A 433 35.84 15.17 -12.64
C ALA A 433 36.33 15.20 -14.10
N SER A 434 35.72 14.38 -14.95
CA SER A 434 36.04 14.26 -16.37
C SER A 434 35.77 15.53 -17.16
N GLU A 435 34.64 16.20 -16.90
CA GLU A 435 34.33 17.51 -17.49
C GLU A 435 35.41 18.56 -17.17
N LYS A 436 35.93 18.56 -15.94
CA LYS A 436 37.01 19.46 -15.52
C LYS A 436 38.33 19.15 -16.24
N VAL A 437 38.64 17.87 -16.44
CA VAL A 437 39.83 17.43 -17.20
C VAL A 437 39.73 17.89 -18.65
N LEU A 438 38.60 17.63 -19.33
CA LEU A 438 38.41 18.03 -20.73
C LEU A 438 38.46 19.56 -20.89
N ALA A 439 37.86 20.31 -19.98
CA ALA A 439 37.94 21.78 -19.97
C ALA A 439 39.38 22.28 -19.76
N GLY A 440 40.15 21.65 -18.88
CA GLY A 440 41.57 21.96 -18.64
C GLY A 440 42.44 21.67 -19.86
N LEU A 441 42.30 20.49 -20.47
CA LEU A 441 43.03 20.10 -21.69
C LEU A 441 42.78 21.09 -22.83
N LYS A 442 41.53 21.50 -23.03
CA LYS A 442 41.15 22.47 -24.07
C LYS A 442 41.78 23.86 -23.88
N LYS A 443 42.07 24.27 -22.64
CA LYS A 443 42.83 25.51 -22.38
C LYS A 443 44.30 25.35 -22.75
N LEU A 444 44.89 24.20 -22.42
CA LEU A 444 46.30 23.90 -22.71
C LEU A 444 46.60 23.81 -24.21
N GLU A 445 45.62 23.45 -25.04
CA GLU A 445 45.76 23.48 -26.50
C GLU A 445 46.11 24.86 -27.09
N ARG A 446 45.84 25.94 -26.36
CA ARG A 446 46.13 27.32 -26.79
C ARG A 446 47.57 27.75 -26.51
N ILE A 447 48.31 26.94 -25.75
CA ILE A 447 49.71 27.18 -25.43
C ILE A 447 50.52 26.36 -26.44
N PRO A 448 51.49 26.94 -27.17
CA PRO A 448 52.39 26.13 -27.99
C PRO A 448 53.30 25.29 -27.09
N ILE A 449 53.13 23.98 -27.15
CA ILE A 449 53.94 22.99 -26.43
C ILE A 449 54.72 22.22 -27.49
N ASP A 450 56.02 22.51 -27.58
CA ASP A 450 56.96 21.86 -28.52
C ASP A 450 57.28 20.41 -28.12
#